data_AF-M0BNJ5-F1
#
_entry.id   AF-M0BNJ5-F1
#
_cell.length_a   1.000
_cell.length_b   1.000
_cell.length_c   1.000
_cell.angle_alpha   90.00
_cell.angle_beta   90.00
_cell.angle_gamma   90.00
#
_symmetry.space_group_name_H-M   'P 1'
#
loop_
_entity.id
_entity.type
_entity.pdbx_description
1 polymer ?
#
loop_
_entity_poly.entity_id
_entity_poly.type
_entity_poly.pdbx_seq_one_letter_code
_entity_poly.pdbx_strand_id
1 'polypeptide(L)' 'MPDDEPTVPIVCPSCETSSRVSIDDVADAIDAHNDRHHDGDAVADVDPALKDQLADLVVDDLGLLDEEGSN' A
#
# COMPACT_ATOMS: atom_id res chain seq x y z
N MET A 1 20.30 -9.25 -9.37
CA MET A 1 19.72 -8.22 -8.48
C MET A 1 18.51 -8.89 -7.85
N PRO A 2 18.20 -8.69 -6.56
CA PRO A 2 16.93 -9.22 -6.11
C PRO A 2 15.85 -8.43 -6.85
N ASP A 3 15.05 -9.11 -7.65
CA ASP A 3 13.75 -8.65 -8.14
C ASP A 3 12.78 -8.53 -6.94
N ASP A 4 13.18 -7.80 -5.90
CA ASP A 4 12.33 -7.48 -4.74
C ASP A 4 11.41 -6.33 -5.17
N GLU A 5 10.45 -6.65 -6.04
CA GLU A 5 9.31 -5.78 -6.30
C GLU A 5 8.66 -5.43 -4.96
N PRO A 6 8.35 -4.14 -4.72
CA PRO A 6 7.82 -3.71 -3.45
C PRO A 6 6.49 -4.41 -3.19
N THR A 7 6.37 -4.98 -1.99
CA THR A 7 5.14 -5.64 -1.57
C THR A 7 4.27 -4.68 -0.77
N VAL A 8 2.98 -4.73 -1.04
CA VAL A 8 1.94 -3.91 -0.43
C VAL A 8 1.14 -4.79 0.54
N PRO A 9 1.04 -4.42 1.82
CA PRO A 9 0.13 -5.07 2.75
C PRO A 9 -1.33 -4.75 2.39
N ILE A 10 -2.16 -5.78 2.36
CA ILE A 10 -3.61 -5.70 2.22
C ILE A 10 -4.28 -6.25 3.48
N VAL A 11 -5.42 -5.67 3.84
CA VAL A 11 -6.21 -6.04 5.02
C VAL A 11 -7.68 -6.20 4.65
N CYS A 12 -8.31 -7.22 5.21
CA CYS A 12 -9.76 -7.36 5.18
C CYS A 12 -10.31 -7.35 6.61
N PRO A 13 -11.04 -6.31 7.04
CA PRO A 13 -11.59 -6.22 8.39
C PRO A 13 -12.71 -7.21 8.66
N SER A 14 -13.43 -7.68 7.63
CA SER A 14 -14.48 -8.69 7.79
C SER A 14 -13.94 -10.10 7.94
N CYS A 15 -12.80 -10.40 7.33
CA CYS A 15 -12.13 -11.70 7.41
C CYS A 15 -11.01 -11.73 8.46
N GLU A 16 -10.73 -10.58 9.10
CA GLU A 16 -9.62 -10.38 10.05
C GLU A 16 -8.28 -10.90 9.50
N THR A 17 -8.08 -10.79 8.17
CA THR A 17 -6.92 -11.33 7.47
C THR A 17 -6.01 -10.18 7.02
N SER A 18 -4.70 -10.39 7.15
CA SER A 18 -3.66 -9.52 6.60
C SER A 18 -2.67 -10.34 5.77
N SER A 19 -2.30 -9.81 4.61
CA SER A 19 -1.36 -10.46 3.69
C SER A 19 -0.55 -9.39 2.94
N ARG A 20 0.57 -9.79 2.33
CA ARG A 20 1.41 -8.92 1.51
C ARG A 20 1.48 -9.49 0.10
N VAL A 21 1.27 -8.63 -0.89
CA VAL A 21 1.26 -8.97 -2.33
C VAL A 21 2.09 -7.95 -3.09
N SER A 22 2.60 -8.31 -4.26
CA SER A 22 3.36 -7.38 -5.11
C SER A 22 2.53 -6.16 -5.48
N ILE A 23 3.16 -5.00 -5.62
CA ILE A 23 2.48 -3.75 -5.98
C ILE A 23 1.72 -3.87 -7.31
N ASP A 24 2.27 -4.62 -8.26
CA ASP A 24 1.66 -4.83 -9.58
C ASP A 24 0.39 -5.69 -9.49
N ASP A 25 0.31 -6.60 -8.52
CA ASP A 25 -0.80 -7.55 -8.34
C ASP A 25 -1.82 -7.08 -7.28
N VAL A 26 -1.58 -5.97 -6.58
CA VAL A 26 -2.37 -5.60 -5.39
C VAL A 26 -3.84 -5.37 -5.72
N ALA A 27 -4.13 -4.68 -6.83
CA ALA A 27 -5.48 -4.38 -7.26
C ALA A 27 -6.23 -5.67 -7.62
N ASP A 28 -5.60 -6.52 -8.43
CA ASP A 28 -6.17 -7.82 -8.83
C ASP A 28 -6.41 -8.74 -7.62
N ALA A 29 -5.50 -8.72 -6.64
CA ALA A 29 -5.63 -9.50 -5.41
C ALA A 29 -6.82 -9.04 -4.54
N ILE A 30 -7.02 -7.72 -4.42
CA ILE A 30 -8.14 -7.14 -3.68
C ILE A 30 -9.47 -7.45 -4.37
N ASP A 31 -9.57 -7.21 -5.66
CA ASP A 31 -10.79 -7.46 -6.44
C ASP A 31 -11.15 -8.95 -6.39
N ALA A 32 -10.17 -9.83 -6.61
CA ALA A 32 -10.39 -11.28 -6.53
C ALA A 32 -10.81 -11.74 -5.13
N HIS A 33 -10.33 -11.10 -4.05
CA HIS A 33 -10.76 -11.41 -2.69
C HIS A 33 -12.20 -10.96 -2.46
N ASN A 34 -12.53 -9.73 -2.83
CA ASN A 34 -13.86 -9.14 -2.67
C ASN A 34 -14.92 -9.91 -3.46
N ASP A 35 -14.62 -10.29 -4.71
CA ASP A 35 -15.52 -11.11 -5.53
C ASP A 35 -15.77 -12.51 -4.92
N ARG A 36 -14.75 -13.12 -4.31
CA ARG A 36 -14.86 -14.48 -3.76
C ARG A 36 -15.51 -14.54 -2.39
N HIS A 37 -15.31 -13.52 -1.55
CA HIS A 37 -15.68 -13.54 -0.13
C HIS A 37 -16.72 -12.50 0.28
N HIS A 38 -16.93 -11.46 -0.53
CA HIS A 38 -17.78 -10.32 -0.20
C HIS A 38 -18.77 -9.99 -1.33
N ASP A 39 -19.04 -10.94 -2.24
CA ASP A 39 -19.96 -10.76 -3.36
C ASP A 39 -19.63 -9.52 -4.24
N GLY A 40 -18.37 -9.12 -4.27
CA GLY A 40 -17.88 -7.94 -5.00
C GLY A 40 -17.94 -6.63 -4.20
N ASP A 41 -18.38 -6.65 -2.93
CA ASP A 41 -18.32 -5.46 -2.08
C ASP A 41 -16.86 -5.11 -1.71
N ALA A 42 -16.53 -3.83 -1.78
CA ALA A 42 -15.20 -3.29 -1.48
C ALA A 42 -14.91 -3.31 0.04
N VAL A 43 -14.65 -4.50 0.57
CA VAL A 43 -14.40 -4.75 1.99
C VAL A 43 -12.90 -4.85 2.29
N ALA A 44 -12.15 -5.58 1.46
CA ALA A 44 -10.69 -5.63 1.54
C ALA A 44 -10.06 -4.44 0.82
N ASP A 45 -8.99 -3.88 1.39
CA ASP A 45 -8.23 -2.75 0.83
C ASP A 45 -6.77 -2.79 1.29
N VAL A 46 -5.92 -1.94 0.72
CA VAL A 46 -4.54 -1.70 1.15
C VAL A 46 -4.52 -1.23 2.60
N ASP A 47 -3.58 -1.74 3.38
CA ASP A 47 -3.42 -1.38 4.80
C ASP A 47 -3.21 0.14 4.94
N PRO A 48 -4.09 0.87 5.64
CA PRO A 48 -3.94 2.30 5.83
C PRO A 48 -2.65 2.67 6.60
N ALA A 49 -2.12 1.78 7.43
CA ALA A 49 -0.84 1.98 8.13
C ALA A 49 0.37 1.99 7.18
N LEU A 50 0.21 1.56 5.93
CA LEU A 50 1.24 1.75 4.90
C LEU A 50 1.41 3.22 4.52
N LYS A 51 0.32 4.00 4.55
CA LYS A 51 0.36 5.44 4.22
C LYS A 51 1.19 6.21 5.24
N ASP A 52 1.12 5.82 6.51
CA ASP A 52 1.89 6.43 7.59
C ASP A 52 3.40 6.17 7.44
N GLN A 53 3.80 4.98 6.96
CA GLN A 53 5.21 4.65 6.74
C GLN A 53 5.80 5.30 5.48
N LEU A 54 4.99 5.50 4.43
CA LEU A 54 5.46 6.16 3.21
C LEU A 54 5.80 7.63 3.47
N ALA A 55 5.06 8.30 4.36
CA ALA A 55 5.32 9.69 4.72
C ALA A 55 6.72 9.88 5.32
N ASP A 56 7.19 8.93 6.15
CA ASP A 56 8.51 9.00 6.76
C ASP A 56 9.64 8.67 5.75
N LEU A 57 9.43 7.78 4.79
CA LEU A 57 10.46 7.39 3.81
C LEU A 57 10.66 8.44 2.70
N VAL A 58 9.61 9.17 2.31
CA VAL A 58 9.70 10.25 1.31
C VAL A 58 10.57 11.41 1.81
N VAL A 59 10.68 11.59 3.13
CA VAL A 59 11.51 12.65 3.73
C VAL A 59 13.01 12.39 3.52
N ASP A 60 13.46 11.13 3.46
CA ASP A 60 14.88 10.80 3.30
C ASP A 60 15.34 10.68 1.83
N ASP A 61 14.44 10.36 0.88
CA ASP A 61 14.81 10.19 -0.56
C ASP A 61 14.54 11.46 -1.41
N LEU A 62 13.66 12.37 -0.96
CA LEU A 62 13.54 13.70 -1.55
C LEU A 62 14.42 14.71 -0.80
N GLY A 63 15.69 14.79 -1.21
CA GLY A 63 16.54 15.97 -0.97
C GLY A 63 16.03 17.23 -1.67
N LEU A 64 14.79 17.66 -1.36
CA LEU A 64 14.09 18.75 -2.02
C LEU A 64 13.49 19.72 -1.01
N LEU A 65 14.31 20.32 -0.15
CA LEU A 65 14.14 21.69 0.36
C LEU A 65 15.50 22.30 0.75
N ASP A 66 16.49 22.23 -0.15
CA ASP A 66 17.53 23.26 -0.30
C ASP A 66 16.97 24.08 -1.50
N GLU A 67 16.63 25.37 -1.47
CA GLU A 67 17.37 26.57 -1.07
C GLU A 67 16.36 27.76 -0.95
N GLU A 68 16.60 28.69 -0.01
CA GLU A 68 16.16 30.10 0.07
C GLU A 68 14.69 30.56 -0.18
N GLY A 69 13.97 30.79 0.94
CA GLY A 69 12.79 31.66 1.03
C GLY A 69 13.04 32.91 1.88
N SER A 70 14.09 33.69 1.55
CA SER A 70 14.32 35.04 2.10
C SER A 70 13.64 36.08 1.22
N ASN A 71 12.43 36.52 1.58
CA ASN A 71 11.94 37.88 1.26
C ASN A 71 10.85 38.33 2.24
#